data_AF-A0A9E0JDX0-F1
#
_entry.id   AF-A0A9E0JDX0-F1
#
_cell.length_a   1.000
_cell.length_b   1.000
_cell.length_c   1.000
_cell.angle_alpha   90.00
_cell.angle_beta   90.00
_cell.angle_gamma   90.00
#
_symmetry.space_group_name_H-M   'P 1'
#
loop_
_entity.id
_entity.type
_entity.pdbx_description
1 polymer ?
#
loop_
_entity_poly.entity_id
_entity_poly.type
_entity_poly.pdbx_seq_one_letter_code
_entity_poly.pdbx_strand_id
1 'polypeptide(L)'
;MNSLRKLTSLTITFSFFIMSYTGIILFIAPKGRVANWTNWELFGLDKTEYTNLHVTFMVLFLVGMVLHLYFNWKPLFSYLKDKTRTFSLLTKEFLIALSINMLFIAGTLYYWTPFEQFLDFEDEVKSSWEKKAKKSPYGHAELSTLEEFAQKTGMNVEKIVEKLNAKNIQGVSRDKTIEKIGKENGKSPSELFDIINTPKK
;
A
#
# COMPACT_ATOMS: atom_id res chain seq x y z
N MET A 1 5.24 28.95 23.52
CA MET A 1 5.99 27.67 23.54
C MET A 1 5.20 26.46 24.04
N ASN A 2 4.52 26.53 25.20
CA ASN A 2 3.78 25.35 25.71
C ASN A 2 2.59 24.93 24.83
N SER A 3 1.88 25.89 24.21
CA SER A 3 0.80 25.58 23.26
C SER A 3 1.31 24.83 22.02
N LEU A 4 2.45 25.26 21.44
CA LEU A 4 3.06 24.60 20.28
C LEU A 4 3.55 23.18 20.61
N ARG A 5 4.13 22.96 21.79
CA ARG A 5 4.50 21.62 22.27
C ARG A 5 3.29 20.69 22.34
N LYS A 6 2.19 21.16 22.93
CA LYS A 6 0.94 20.40 23.05
C LYS A 6 0.35 20.08 21.67
N LEU A 7 0.30 21.08 20.79
CA LEU A 7 -0.17 20.93 19.41
C LEU A 7 0.65 19.87 18.67
N THR A 8 1.97 20.01 18.64
CA THR A 8 2.86 19.04 17.97
C THR A 8 2.68 17.63 18.52
N SER A 9 2.63 17.46 19.85
CA SER A 9 2.40 16.16 20.48
C SER A 9 1.03 15.55 20.12
N LEU A 10 -0.04 16.35 20.05
CA LEU A 10 -1.35 15.85 19.62
C LEU A 10 -1.36 15.49 18.13
N THR A 11 -0.73 16.32 17.28
CA THR A 11 -0.61 16.05 15.84
C THR A 11 0.12 14.74 15.56
N ILE A 12 1.27 14.47 16.21
CA ILE A 12 1.98 13.21 16.02
C ILE A 12 1.16 12.02 16.52
N THR A 13 0.43 12.15 17.62
CA THR A 13 -0.41 11.08 18.18
C THR A 13 -1.55 10.71 17.24
N PHE A 14 -2.27 11.70 16.69
CA PHE A 14 -3.31 11.41 15.71
C PHE A 14 -2.74 10.85 14.42
N SER A 15 -1.60 11.37 13.95
CA SER A 15 -0.92 10.84 12.77
C SER A 15 -0.47 9.39 12.96
N PHE A 16 0.01 9.03 14.16
CA PHE A 16 0.36 7.65 14.52
C PHE A 16 -0.84 6.70 14.41
N PHE A 17 -2.01 7.09 14.90
CA PHE A 17 -3.20 6.25 14.79
C PHE A 17 -3.63 6.04 13.35
N ILE A 18 -3.61 7.11 12.54
CA ILE A 18 -4.00 7.04 11.12
C ILE A 18 -2.98 6.21 10.32
N MET A 19 -1.67 6.40 10.57
CA MET A 19 -0.62 5.60 9.95
C MET A 19 -0.69 4.13 10.35
N SER A 20 -0.99 3.83 11.62
CA SER A 20 -1.13 2.45 12.09
C SER A 20 -2.33 1.77 11.43
N TYR A 21 -3.47 2.45 11.39
CA TYR A 21 -4.67 1.97 10.70
C TYR A 21 -4.39 1.71 9.22
N THR A 22 -3.90 2.72 8.49
CA THR A 22 -3.60 2.59 7.06
C THR A 22 -2.50 1.56 6.78
N GLY A 23 -1.49 1.45 7.65
CA GLY A 23 -0.44 0.44 7.57
C GLY A 23 -0.97 -0.98 7.72
N ILE A 24 -1.89 -1.23 8.66
CA ILE A 24 -2.59 -2.52 8.81
C ILE A 24 -3.40 -2.83 7.55
N ILE A 25 -4.14 -1.86 7.01
CA ILE A 25 -4.90 -2.07 5.78
C ILE A 25 -3.97 -2.39 4.59
N LEU A 26 -2.83 -1.68 4.46
CA LEU A 26 -1.87 -1.93 3.40
C LEU A 26 -1.11 -3.26 3.55
N PHE A 27 -0.94 -3.74 4.78
CA PHE A 27 -0.42 -5.07 5.08
C PHE A 27 -1.34 -6.16 4.54
N ILE A 28 -2.66 -6.02 4.74
CA ILE A 28 -3.66 -7.00 4.25
C ILE A 28 -4.03 -6.81 2.77
N ALA A 29 -3.82 -5.61 2.21
CA ALA A 29 -4.22 -5.27 0.86
C ALA A 29 -3.47 -6.14 -0.17
N PRO A 30 -4.13 -6.57 -1.26
CA PRO A 30 -3.48 -7.35 -2.31
C PRO A 30 -2.32 -6.61 -2.97
N LYS A 31 -1.46 -7.34 -3.70
CA LYS A 31 -0.46 -6.71 -4.59
C LYS A 31 -1.14 -5.77 -5.59
N GLY A 32 -0.45 -4.70 -5.99
CA GLY A 32 -1.04 -3.61 -6.81
C GLY A 32 -1.71 -4.10 -8.10
N ARG A 33 -1.09 -5.07 -8.78
CA ARG A 33 -1.67 -5.72 -9.96
C ARG A 33 -3.05 -6.31 -9.71
N VAL A 34 -3.21 -7.06 -8.61
CA VAL A 34 -4.51 -7.66 -8.26
C VAL A 34 -5.49 -6.57 -7.85
N ALA A 35 -5.05 -5.60 -7.04
CA ALA A 35 -5.88 -4.49 -6.60
C ALA A 35 -6.51 -3.75 -7.79
N ASN A 36 -5.70 -3.39 -8.78
CA ASN A 36 -6.17 -2.67 -9.97
C ASN A 36 -6.98 -3.59 -10.89
N TRP A 37 -6.59 -4.85 -11.04
CA TRP A 37 -7.29 -5.79 -11.91
C TRP A 37 -8.72 -6.11 -11.44
N THR A 38 -8.94 -6.13 -10.13
CA THR A 38 -10.23 -6.48 -9.52
C THR A 38 -11.01 -5.28 -8.98
N ASN A 39 -10.50 -4.04 -9.12
CA ASN A 39 -10.98 -2.86 -8.39
C ASN A 39 -11.15 -3.16 -6.90
N TRP A 40 -10.09 -3.64 -6.26
CA TRP A 40 -10.13 -3.96 -4.83
C TRP A 40 -10.40 -2.70 -4.02
N GLU A 41 -11.38 -2.81 -3.13
CA GLU A 41 -11.75 -1.78 -2.17
C GLU A 41 -11.99 -2.41 -0.81
N LEU A 42 -11.74 -1.64 0.24
CA LEU A 42 -12.08 -1.99 1.61
C LEU A 42 -12.59 -0.74 2.33
N PHE A 43 -13.73 -0.86 3.01
CA PHE A 43 -14.40 0.26 3.67
C PHE A 43 -14.61 1.50 2.77
N GLY A 44 -14.81 1.29 1.47
CA GLY A 44 -15.09 2.34 0.49
C GLY A 44 -13.87 3.11 0.00
N LEU A 45 -12.64 2.62 0.28
CA LEU A 45 -11.42 3.17 -0.28
C LEU A 45 -10.67 2.09 -1.08
N ASP A 46 -10.08 2.51 -2.18
CA ASP A 46 -9.18 1.65 -2.96
C ASP A 46 -7.76 1.61 -2.35
N LYS A 47 -6.93 0.70 -2.86
CA LYS A 47 -5.55 0.55 -2.37
C LYS A 47 -4.71 1.83 -2.58
N THR A 48 -4.93 2.56 -3.67
CA THR A 48 -4.21 3.78 -4.00
C THR A 48 -4.57 4.89 -3.01
N GLU A 49 -5.83 5.02 -2.65
CA GLU A 49 -6.31 5.98 -1.65
C GLU A 49 -5.74 5.67 -0.26
N TYR A 50 -5.74 4.41 0.17
CA TYR A 50 -5.06 4.01 1.40
C TYR A 50 -3.56 4.35 1.38
N THR A 51 -2.90 4.12 0.25
CA THR A 51 -1.48 4.46 0.05
C THR A 51 -1.26 5.97 0.17
N ASN A 52 -2.10 6.76 -0.49
CA ASN A 52 -2.04 8.23 -0.48
C ASN A 52 -2.26 8.79 0.93
N LEU A 53 -3.23 8.27 1.68
CA LEU A 53 -3.44 8.62 3.07
C LEU A 53 -2.22 8.26 3.93
N HIS A 54 -1.69 7.05 3.80
CA HIS A 54 -0.52 6.62 4.57
C HIS A 54 0.69 7.52 4.33
N VAL A 55 1.01 7.82 3.06
CA VAL A 55 2.17 8.65 2.70
C VAL A 55 2.01 10.10 3.15
N THR A 56 0.84 10.70 2.96
CA THR A 56 0.60 12.09 3.39
C THR A 56 0.68 12.24 4.90
N PHE A 57 0.13 11.29 5.66
CA PHE A 57 0.27 11.26 7.12
C PHE A 57 1.68 10.90 7.58
N MET A 58 2.44 10.10 6.84
CA MET A 58 3.86 9.86 7.10
C MET A 58 4.67 11.16 7.04
N VAL A 59 4.45 12.00 6.02
CA VAL A 59 5.11 13.30 5.91
C VAL A 59 4.75 14.20 7.11
N LEU A 60 3.47 14.28 7.46
CA LEU A 60 3.02 15.04 8.63
C LEU A 60 3.64 14.52 9.92
N PHE A 61 3.71 13.20 10.10
CA PHE A 61 4.32 12.55 11.26
C PHE A 61 5.81 12.85 11.35
N LEU A 62 6.57 12.76 10.25
CA LEU A 62 8.01 13.05 10.23
C LEU A 62 8.30 14.51 10.59
N VAL A 63 7.58 15.46 9.99
CA VAL A 63 7.71 16.89 10.33
C VAL A 63 7.35 17.11 11.79
N GLY A 64 6.24 16.53 12.26
CA GLY A 64 5.82 16.59 13.66
C GLY A 64 6.86 16.01 14.61
N MET A 65 7.50 14.88 14.26
CA MET A 65 8.54 14.25 15.07
C MET A 65 9.81 15.10 15.14
N VAL A 66 10.25 15.71 14.03
CA VAL A 66 11.39 16.66 14.05
C VAL A 66 11.10 17.83 14.99
N LEU A 67 9.92 18.43 14.89
CA LEU A 67 9.50 19.50 15.79
C LEU A 67 9.40 19.02 17.24
N HIS A 68 8.89 17.81 17.46
CA HIS A 68 8.78 17.20 18.79
C HIS A 68 10.16 17.02 19.42
N LEU A 69 11.14 16.50 18.68
CA LEU A 69 12.52 16.34 19.14
C LEU A 69 13.18 17.71 19.43
N TYR A 70 12.99 18.69 18.56
CA TYR A 70 13.50 20.05 18.76
C TYR A 70 12.94 20.68 20.03
N PHE A 71 11.62 20.61 20.25
CA PHE A 71 10.99 21.20 21.43
C PHE A 71 11.28 20.43 22.72
N ASN A 72 11.60 19.14 22.65
CA ASN A 72 11.88 18.25 23.78
C ASN A 72 13.35 17.80 23.86
N TRP A 73 14.27 18.58 23.29
CA TRP A 73 15.70 18.26 23.23
C TRP A 73 16.34 18.06 24.62
N LYS A 74 15.97 18.89 25.60
CA LYS A 74 16.48 18.78 26.98
C LYS A 74 16.08 17.46 27.66
N PRO A 75 14.78 17.06 27.68
CA PRO A 75 14.38 15.73 28.11
C PRO A 75 15.11 14.59 27.39
N LEU A 76 15.21 14.66 26.06
CA LEU A 76 15.88 13.62 25.26
C LEU A 76 17.33 13.39 25.70
N PHE A 77 18.11 14.47 25.83
CA PHE A 77 19.49 14.40 26.27
C PHE A 77 19.64 13.99 27.74
N SER A 78 18.59 14.16 28.55
CA SER A 78 18.61 13.65 29.93
C SER A 78 18.65 12.13 29.98
N TYR A 79 18.07 11.43 29.01
CA TYR A 79 18.12 9.97 28.92
C TYR A 79 19.49 9.43 28.49
N LEU A 80 20.33 10.29 27.90
CA LEU A 80 21.70 9.97 27.50
C LEU A 80 22.74 10.29 28.59
N LYS A 81 22.28 10.69 29.78
CA LYS A 81 23.15 10.96 30.93
C LYS A 81 23.26 9.74 31.83
N ASP A 82 24.46 9.51 32.35
CA ASP A 82 24.72 8.45 33.32
C ASP A 82 24.31 8.84 34.75
N LYS A 83 24.57 7.95 35.73
CA LYS A 83 24.30 8.22 37.16
C LYS A 83 25.06 9.44 37.71
N THR A 84 26.16 9.84 37.05
CA THR A 84 26.96 11.02 37.41
C THR A 84 26.50 12.29 36.69
N ARG A 85 25.41 12.22 35.91
CA ARG A 85 24.82 13.30 35.09
C ARG A 85 25.72 13.78 33.96
N THR A 86 26.71 12.98 33.56
CA THR A 86 27.58 13.22 32.40
C THR A 86 27.01 12.50 31.17
N PHE A 87 27.27 13.03 29.97
CA PHE A 87 26.81 12.41 28.73
C PHE A 87 27.54 11.08 28.50
N SER A 88 26.81 9.98 28.30
CA SER A 88 27.39 8.67 28.03
C SER A 88 26.49 7.87 27.09
N LEU A 89 27.06 7.42 25.98
CA LEU A 89 26.44 6.48 25.03
C LEU A 89 26.72 5.01 25.40
N LEU A 90 27.23 4.76 26.61
CA LEU A 90 27.53 3.41 27.11
C LEU A 90 26.67 3.04 28.33
N THR A 91 25.59 3.79 28.58
CA THR A 91 24.61 3.39 29.59
C THR A 91 23.97 2.06 29.21
N LYS A 92 23.62 1.26 30.22
CA LYS A 92 23.01 -0.06 30.01
C LYS A 92 21.72 0.06 29.18
N GLU A 93 20.92 1.07 29.45
CA GLU A 93 19.66 1.36 28.78
C GLU A 93 19.87 1.72 27.30
N PHE A 94 20.87 2.56 27.00
CA PHE A 94 21.22 2.89 25.61
C PHE A 94 21.70 1.64 24.85
N LEU A 95 22.61 0.86 25.45
CA LEU A 95 23.14 -0.35 24.82
C LEU A 95 22.05 -1.40 24.58
N ILE A 96 21.11 -1.57 25.52
CA ILE A 96 19.95 -2.46 25.34
C ILE A 96 19.05 -1.95 24.21
N ALA A 97 18.68 -0.67 24.21
CA ALA A 97 17.83 -0.09 23.17
C ALA A 97 18.49 -0.21 21.79
N LEU A 98 19.79 0.09 21.69
CA LEU A 98 20.56 -0.08 20.47
C LEU A 98 20.60 -1.55 20.03
N SER A 99 20.89 -2.48 20.94
CA SER A 99 20.96 -3.91 20.63
C SER A 99 19.63 -4.47 20.14
N ILE A 100 18.50 -4.06 20.73
CA ILE A 100 17.17 -4.46 20.27
C ILE A 100 16.92 -3.96 18.84
N ASN A 101 17.25 -2.70 18.54
CA ASN A 101 17.07 -2.16 17.18
C ASN A 101 17.99 -2.85 16.17
N MET A 102 19.26 -3.10 16.54
CA MET A 102 20.19 -3.85 15.71
C MET A 102 19.74 -5.29 15.48
N LEU A 103 19.15 -5.94 16.49
CA LEU A 103 18.56 -7.27 16.37
C LEU A 103 17.39 -7.27 15.39
N PHE A 104 16.51 -6.27 15.42
CA PHE A 104 15.41 -6.15 14.45
C PHE A 104 15.94 -5.92 13.03
N ILE A 105 16.92 -5.03 12.87
CA ILE A 105 17.55 -4.79 11.56
C ILE A 105 18.19 -6.06 11.02
N ALA A 106 19.04 -6.73 11.81
CA ALA A 106 19.72 -7.94 11.38
C ALA A 106 18.72 -9.08 11.15
N GLY A 107 17.79 -9.30 12.08
CA GLY A 107 16.79 -10.35 11.98
C GLY A 107 15.90 -10.22 10.75
N THR A 108 15.48 -9.00 10.39
CA THR A 108 14.72 -8.76 9.16
C THR A 108 15.58 -8.92 7.90
N LEU A 109 16.80 -8.36 7.86
CA LEU A 109 17.66 -8.42 6.66
C LEU A 109 18.20 -9.83 6.37
N TYR A 110 18.48 -10.63 7.42
CA TYR A 110 18.93 -12.01 7.30
C TYR A 110 17.80 -13.03 7.34
N TYR A 111 16.55 -12.59 7.42
CA TYR A 111 15.36 -13.46 7.42
C TYR A 111 15.41 -14.53 8.53
N TRP A 112 15.72 -14.14 9.77
CA TRP A 112 15.82 -15.05 10.92
C TRP A 112 14.48 -15.28 11.61
N THR A 113 14.29 -16.43 12.24
CA THR A 113 13.19 -16.65 13.20
C THR A 113 13.32 -15.70 14.41
N PRO A 114 12.25 -15.01 14.86
CA PRO A 114 10.85 -15.08 14.40
C PRO A 114 10.46 -14.05 13.33
N PHE A 115 11.39 -13.25 12.83
CA PHE A 115 11.10 -12.16 11.88
C PHE A 115 10.56 -12.68 10.53
N GLU A 116 11.11 -13.78 10.02
CA GLU A 116 10.64 -14.43 8.79
C GLU A 116 9.15 -14.79 8.89
N GLN A 117 8.66 -15.22 10.05
CA GLN A 117 7.29 -15.69 10.24
C GLN A 117 6.28 -14.56 9.97
N PHE A 118 6.64 -13.33 10.33
CA PHE A 118 5.80 -12.16 10.08
C PHE A 118 5.80 -11.74 8.61
N LEU A 119 6.95 -11.86 7.93
CA LEU A 119 7.10 -11.53 6.51
C LEU A 119 6.40 -12.57 5.62
N ASP A 120 6.56 -13.86 5.92
CA ASP A 120 5.87 -14.95 5.24
C ASP A 120 4.35 -14.84 5.42
N PHE A 121 3.90 -14.45 6.62
CA PHE A 121 2.48 -14.19 6.88
C PHE A 121 1.93 -13.04 6.00
N GLU A 122 2.68 -11.94 5.86
CA GLU A 122 2.32 -10.84 4.96
C GLU A 122 2.16 -11.33 3.51
N ASP A 123 3.13 -12.11 3.04
CA ASP A 123 3.14 -12.64 1.68
C ASP A 123 2.03 -13.68 1.45
N GLU A 124 1.70 -14.50 2.45
CA GLU A 124 0.58 -15.43 2.40
C GLU A 124 -0.75 -14.67 2.30
N VAL A 125 -0.95 -13.64 3.12
CA VAL A 125 -2.16 -12.79 3.06
C VAL A 125 -2.28 -12.15 1.67
N LYS A 126 -1.20 -11.56 1.15
CA LYS A 126 -1.20 -10.92 -0.17
C LYS A 126 -1.43 -11.91 -1.31
N SER A 127 -0.86 -13.11 -1.24
CA SER A 127 -1.02 -14.16 -2.27
C SER A 127 -2.37 -14.86 -2.20
N SER A 128 -3.05 -14.86 -1.04
CA SER A 128 -4.41 -15.38 -0.92
C SER A 128 -5.40 -14.66 -1.84
N TRP A 129 -5.17 -13.36 -2.09
CA TRP A 129 -5.94 -12.58 -3.06
C TRP A 129 -5.67 -13.01 -4.50
N GLU A 130 -4.43 -13.35 -4.86
CA GLU A 130 -4.09 -13.88 -6.19
C GLU A 130 -4.79 -15.21 -6.47
N LYS A 131 -4.96 -16.06 -5.45
CA LYS A 131 -5.69 -17.34 -5.58
C LYS A 131 -7.19 -17.13 -5.80
N LYS A 132 -7.77 -16.07 -5.22
CA LYS A 132 -9.20 -15.74 -5.35
C LYS A 132 -9.50 -14.94 -6.63
N ALA A 133 -8.57 -14.08 -7.04
CA ALA A 133 -8.72 -13.24 -8.21
C ALA A 133 -8.54 -14.06 -9.50
N LYS A 134 -9.34 -13.74 -10.53
CA LYS A 134 -9.09 -14.28 -11.87
C LYS A 134 -7.76 -13.74 -12.39
N LYS A 135 -6.91 -14.63 -12.91
CA LYS A 135 -5.61 -14.24 -13.45
C LYS A 135 -5.80 -13.31 -14.64
N SER A 136 -5.15 -12.16 -14.58
CA SER A 136 -4.97 -11.29 -15.73
C SER A 136 -4.16 -12.02 -16.82
N PRO A 137 -4.45 -11.83 -18.11
CA PRO A 137 -3.75 -12.54 -19.19
C PRO A 137 -2.26 -12.20 -19.27
N TYR A 138 -1.85 -11.04 -18.78
CA TYR A 138 -0.44 -10.63 -18.66
C TYR A 138 -0.30 -9.52 -17.60
N GLY A 139 0.93 -9.16 -17.23
CA GLY A 139 1.17 -8.10 -16.25
C GLY A 139 0.65 -6.74 -16.71
N HIS A 140 -0.09 -6.05 -15.84
CA HIS A 140 -0.63 -4.71 -16.10
C HIS A 140 -1.57 -4.62 -17.31
N ALA A 141 -2.35 -5.67 -17.58
CA ALA A 141 -3.31 -5.67 -18.69
C ALA A 141 -4.38 -4.58 -18.55
N GLU A 142 -4.70 -4.15 -17.32
CA GLU A 142 -5.63 -3.04 -17.05
C GLU A 142 -5.17 -1.73 -17.70
N LEU A 143 -3.85 -1.52 -17.81
CA LEU A 143 -3.27 -0.30 -18.38
C LEU A 143 -3.15 -0.34 -19.90
N SER A 144 -3.34 -1.51 -20.53
CA SER A 144 -3.27 -1.62 -21.99
C SER A 144 -4.54 -1.05 -22.63
N THR A 145 -4.38 -0.38 -23.76
CA THR A 145 -5.50 -0.01 -24.63
C THR A 145 -6.22 -1.26 -25.13
N LEU A 146 -7.47 -1.12 -25.55
CA LEU A 146 -8.23 -2.25 -26.10
C LEU A 146 -7.53 -2.85 -27.34
N GLU A 147 -6.88 -2.01 -28.15
CA GLU A 147 -6.06 -2.42 -29.30
C GLU A 147 -4.83 -3.23 -28.87
N GLU A 148 -4.02 -2.71 -27.95
CA GLU A 148 -2.85 -3.43 -27.42
C GLU A 148 -3.24 -4.74 -26.73
N PHE A 149 -4.37 -4.72 -26.02
CA PHE A 149 -4.90 -5.90 -25.38
C PHE A 149 -5.27 -6.98 -26.39
N ALA A 150 -5.96 -6.60 -27.47
CA ALA A 150 -6.32 -7.51 -28.56
C ALA A 150 -5.06 -8.14 -29.18
N GLN A 151 -4.05 -7.31 -29.46
CA GLN A 151 -2.77 -7.77 -30.03
C GLN A 151 -2.04 -8.75 -29.09
N LYS A 152 -1.89 -8.42 -27.81
CA LYS A 152 -1.20 -9.28 -26.83
C LYS A 152 -1.91 -10.59 -26.54
N THR A 153 -3.23 -10.64 -26.70
CA THR A 153 -4.05 -11.85 -26.49
C THR A 153 -4.32 -12.62 -27.79
N GLY A 154 -3.85 -12.13 -28.94
CA GLY A 154 -4.13 -12.74 -30.25
C GLY A 154 -5.60 -12.66 -30.65
N MET A 155 -6.36 -11.73 -30.08
CA MET A 155 -7.78 -11.53 -30.34
C MET A 155 -7.98 -10.44 -31.40
N ASN A 156 -9.12 -10.49 -32.09
CA ASN A 156 -9.51 -9.44 -33.02
C ASN A 156 -10.21 -8.30 -32.27
N VAL A 157 -9.70 -7.07 -32.38
CA VAL A 157 -10.19 -5.90 -31.66
C VAL A 157 -11.64 -5.56 -32.01
N GLU A 158 -12.05 -5.71 -33.28
CA GLU A 158 -13.43 -5.47 -33.70
C GLU A 158 -14.40 -6.41 -32.97
N LYS A 159 -14.07 -7.71 -32.87
CA LYS A 159 -14.86 -8.69 -32.13
C LYS A 159 -14.94 -8.39 -30.64
N ILE A 160 -13.86 -7.86 -30.05
CA ILE A 160 -13.86 -7.42 -28.64
C ILE A 160 -14.85 -6.27 -28.46
N VAL A 161 -14.77 -5.26 -29.32
CA VAL A 161 -15.67 -4.09 -29.30
C VAL A 161 -17.13 -4.53 -29.45
N GLU A 162 -17.42 -5.42 -30.41
CA GLU A 162 -18.76 -5.99 -30.59
C GLU A 162 -19.28 -6.67 -29.32
N LYS A 163 -18.47 -7.50 -28.66
CA LYS A 163 -18.86 -8.21 -27.43
C LYS A 163 -19.15 -7.25 -26.28
N LEU A 164 -18.31 -6.24 -26.10
CA LEU A 164 -18.49 -5.23 -25.06
C LEU A 164 -19.76 -4.41 -25.32
N ASN A 165 -19.98 -3.96 -26.55
CA ASN A 165 -21.19 -3.24 -26.94
C ASN A 165 -22.46 -4.09 -26.79
N ALA A 166 -22.40 -5.39 -27.13
CA ALA A 166 -23.51 -6.32 -26.93
C ALA A 166 -23.86 -6.55 -25.45
N LYS A 167 -22.96 -6.20 -24.52
CA LYS A 167 -23.20 -6.18 -23.08
C LYS A 167 -23.48 -4.79 -22.51
N ASN A 168 -23.83 -3.83 -23.38
CA ASN A 168 -24.14 -2.44 -23.03
C ASN A 168 -22.99 -1.70 -22.33
N ILE A 169 -21.73 -2.10 -22.59
CA ILE A 169 -20.57 -1.32 -22.14
C ILE A 169 -20.49 -0.06 -23.00
N GLN A 170 -20.55 1.10 -22.35
CA GLN A 170 -20.55 2.40 -23.00
C GLN A 170 -19.13 2.93 -23.21
N GLY A 171 -18.97 3.82 -24.20
CA GLY A 171 -17.71 4.54 -24.41
C GLY A 171 -16.53 3.66 -24.83
N VAL A 172 -16.81 2.45 -25.34
CA VAL A 172 -15.79 1.51 -25.83
C VAL A 172 -15.07 2.11 -27.03
N SER A 173 -13.76 2.31 -26.90
CA SER A 173 -12.88 2.79 -27.96
C SER A 173 -11.56 2.04 -27.93
N ARG A 174 -10.92 1.90 -29.09
CA ARG A 174 -9.71 1.09 -29.28
C ARG A 174 -8.50 1.63 -28.51
N ASP A 175 -8.42 2.95 -28.41
CA ASP A 175 -7.36 3.73 -27.76
C ASP A 175 -7.56 3.92 -26.25
N LYS A 176 -8.73 3.56 -25.72
CA LYS A 176 -8.97 3.60 -24.27
C LYS A 176 -8.43 2.36 -23.60
N THR A 177 -7.87 2.55 -22.40
CA THR A 177 -7.42 1.45 -21.55
C THR A 177 -8.59 0.65 -21.00
N ILE A 178 -8.34 -0.62 -20.69
CA ILE A 178 -9.34 -1.50 -20.05
C ILE A 178 -9.80 -0.91 -18.72
N GLU A 179 -8.87 -0.40 -17.92
CA GLU A 179 -9.18 0.30 -16.66
C GLU A 179 -10.15 1.46 -16.85
N LYS A 180 -9.90 2.33 -17.85
CA LYS A 180 -10.76 3.48 -18.10
C LYS A 180 -12.16 3.07 -18.56
N ILE A 181 -12.25 2.10 -19.47
CA ILE A 181 -13.55 1.56 -19.91
C ILE A 181 -14.30 0.96 -18.72
N GLY A 182 -13.59 0.23 -17.85
CA GLY A 182 -14.17 -0.37 -16.65
C GLY A 182 -14.73 0.69 -15.71
N LYS A 183 -13.91 1.69 -15.39
CA LYS A 183 -14.29 2.80 -14.50
C LYS A 183 -15.51 3.57 -14.99
N GLU A 184 -15.58 3.88 -16.29
CA GLU A 184 -16.73 4.57 -16.90
C GLU A 184 -18.03 3.74 -16.81
N ASN A 185 -17.93 2.43 -16.61
CA ASN A 185 -19.05 1.50 -16.57
C ASN A 185 -19.27 0.85 -15.19
N GLY A 186 -18.57 1.29 -14.14
CA GLY A 186 -18.65 0.69 -12.81
C GLY A 186 -18.24 -0.78 -12.79
N LYS A 187 -17.26 -1.15 -13.61
CA LYS A 187 -16.73 -2.51 -13.75
C LYS A 187 -15.24 -2.58 -13.53
N SER A 188 -14.78 -3.70 -13.00
CA SER A 188 -13.35 -4.03 -12.93
C SER A 188 -12.80 -4.47 -14.30
N PRO A 189 -11.49 -4.30 -14.54
CA PRO A 189 -10.80 -4.90 -15.68
C PRO A 189 -11.05 -6.41 -15.81
N SER A 190 -11.08 -7.13 -14.68
CA SER A 190 -11.40 -8.55 -14.65
C SER A 190 -12.80 -8.87 -15.17
N GLU A 191 -13.81 -8.07 -14.84
CA GLU A 191 -15.17 -8.27 -15.38
C GLU A 191 -15.25 -8.00 -16.87
N LEU A 192 -14.54 -6.99 -17.38
CA LEU A 192 -14.46 -6.74 -18.81
C LEU A 192 -13.80 -7.92 -19.53
N PHE A 193 -12.72 -8.46 -18.97
CA PHE A 193 -12.07 -9.65 -19.48
C PHE A 193 -13.00 -10.87 -19.54
N ASP A 194 -13.85 -11.05 -18.53
CA ASP A 194 -14.86 -12.11 -18.53
C ASP A 194 -15.88 -11.94 -19.66
N ILE A 195 -16.36 -10.71 -19.87
CA ILE A 195 -17.28 -10.40 -20.99
C ILE A 195 -16.63 -10.74 -22.33
N ILE A 196 -15.35 -10.37 -22.50
CA ILE A 196 -14.58 -10.62 -23.73
C ILE A 196 -14.41 -12.11 -23.99
N ASN A 197 -14.20 -12.92 -22.96
CA ASN A 197 -14.00 -14.37 -23.08
C ASN A 197 -15.28 -15.20 -23.04
N THR A 198 -16.42 -14.61 -22.71
CA THR A 198 -17.70 -15.33 -22.74
C THR A 198 -17.98 -15.80 -24.17
N PRO A 199 -18.27 -17.10 -24.39
CA PRO A 199 -18.67 -17.59 -25.71
C PRO A 199 -19.96 -16.89 -26.15
N LYS A 200 -20.12 -16.60 -27.46
CA LYS A 200 -21.42 -16.16 -27.98
C LYS A 200 -22.43 -17.29 -27.69
N LYS A 201 -23.49 -16.99 -26.93
CA LYS A 201 -24.66 -17.86 -26.80
C LYS A 201 -25.43 -17.87 -28.12
#